data_AF-A0A132BRB6-F1
#
_entry.id   AF-A0A132BRB6-F1
#
_cell.length_a   1.000
_cell.length_b   1.000
_cell.length_c   1.000
_cell.angle_alpha   90.00
_cell.angle_beta   90.00
_cell.angle_gamma   90.00
#
_symmetry.space_group_name_H-M   'P 1'
#
loop_
_entity.id
_entity.type
_entity.pdbx_description
1 polymer ?
#
loop_
_entity_poly.entity_id
_entity_poly.type
_entity_poly.pdbx_seq_one_letter_code
_entity_poly.pdbx_strand_id
1 'polypeptide(L)'
;MQPAKNPNPCVAAPTTQGQSKNHRQCPVNTEPFGLRALWLHFANHLELKRLAKLHVRIELKKANLADLIAERQAIMNRCIRRMRRAKGKN
;
A
#
# COMPACT_ATOMS: atom_id res chain seq x y z
N MET A 1 51.72 3.54 -36.59
CA MET A 1 52.35 4.36 -35.52
C MET A 1 51.27 4.73 -34.53
N GLN A 2 51.50 4.42 -33.25
CA GLN A 2 50.59 4.50 -32.10
C GLN A 2 50.13 5.96 -31.81
N PRO A 3 49.29 6.30 -30.79
CA PRO A 3 48.82 5.48 -29.65
C PRO A 3 47.39 5.71 -29.12
N ALA A 4 47.10 4.86 -28.12
CA ALA A 4 45.96 4.76 -27.23
C ALA A 4 45.66 5.97 -26.32
N LYS A 5 44.53 5.85 -25.59
CA LYS A 5 44.05 6.51 -24.34
C LYS A 5 42.81 7.38 -24.57
N ASN A 6 41.74 7.33 -23.78
CA ASN A 6 41.36 6.55 -22.61
C ASN A 6 39.82 6.71 -22.42
N PRO A 7 39.15 5.77 -21.76
CA PRO A 7 37.72 5.86 -21.44
C PRO A 7 37.46 6.92 -20.35
N ASN A 8 36.36 7.66 -20.51
CA ASN A 8 35.87 8.62 -19.52
C ASN A 8 35.70 7.93 -18.15
N PRO A 9 36.43 8.35 -17.10
CA PRO A 9 36.19 7.86 -15.77
C PRO A 9 34.90 8.48 -15.23
N CYS A 10 33.99 7.61 -14.82
CA CYS A 10 32.85 7.91 -13.97
C CYS A 10 33.35 8.66 -12.73
N VAL A 11 33.15 9.98 -12.68
CA VAL A 11 33.47 10.78 -11.50
C VAL A 11 32.30 10.64 -10.54
N ALA A 12 32.45 9.71 -9.59
CA ALA A 12 31.60 9.63 -8.41
C ALA A 12 31.78 10.94 -7.62
N ALA A 13 30.68 11.67 -7.43
CA ALA A 13 30.66 12.84 -6.57
C ALA A 13 30.98 12.44 -5.12
N PRO A 14 31.79 13.22 -4.38
CA PRO A 14 32.07 12.95 -2.99
C PRO A 14 30.80 13.11 -2.14
N THR A 15 30.57 12.08 -1.33
CA THR A 15 29.61 11.97 -0.25
C THR A 15 29.48 13.27 0.55
N THR A 16 28.36 13.97 0.38
CA THR A 16 27.93 14.98 1.35
C THR A 16 27.33 14.25 2.55
N GLN A 17 28.11 14.16 3.64
CA GLN A 17 27.59 13.87 4.97
C GLN A 17 26.72 15.05 5.43
N GLY A 18 25.41 14.93 5.22
CA GLY A 18 24.40 15.85 5.69
C GLY A 18 23.59 15.26 6.84
N GLN A 19 24.10 15.43 8.06
CA GLN A 19 23.35 15.55 9.31
C GLN A 19 22.29 14.47 9.62
N SER A 20 22.71 13.55 10.49
CA SER A 20 21.85 12.85 11.44
C SER A 20 20.89 13.82 12.13
N LYS A 21 19.61 13.77 11.73
CA LYS A 21 18.54 14.20 12.60
C LYS A 21 18.10 12.97 13.37
N ASN A 22 18.68 12.81 14.56
CA ASN A 22 18.11 12.00 15.63
C ASN A 22 16.69 12.52 15.90
N HIS A 23 15.72 12.07 15.12
CA HIS A 23 14.33 12.18 15.49
C HIS A 23 14.19 11.25 16.69
N ARG A 24 14.37 11.81 17.90
CA ARG A 24 13.86 11.20 19.12
C ARG A 24 12.43 10.82 18.76
N GLN A 25 12.20 9.52 18.60
CA GLN A 25 10.86 9.00 18.42
C GLN A 25 10.12 9.33 19.71
N CYS A 26 9.44 10.47 19.72
CA CYS A 26 8.28 10.64 20.57
C CYS A 26 7.36 9.48 20.19
N PRO A 27 6.96 8.61 21.14
CA PRO A 27 5.95 7.62 20.82
C PRO A 27 4.72 8.41 20.40
N VAL A 28 4.45 8.44 19.10
CA VAL A 28 3.19 8.93 18.57
C VAL A 28 2.19 8.02 19.25
N ASN A 29 1.44 8.56 20.20
CA ASN A 29 0.30 7.90 20.86
C ASN A 29 -0.75 7.70 19.77
N THR A 30 -0.47 6.73 18.90
CA THR A 30 -1.34 6.36 17.80
C THR A 30 -2.38 5.49 18.47
N GLU A 31 -3.53 6.08 18.76
CA GLU A 31 -4.67 5.38 19.35
C GLU A 31 -4.83 4.02 18.64
N PRO A 32 -4.83 2.89 19.37
CA PRO A 32 -4.91 1.59 18.73
C PRO A 32 -6.18 1.53 17.87
N PHE A 33 -6.03 1.11 16.61
CA PHE A 33 -7.12 1.05 15.62
C PHE A 33 -7.70 2.41 15.21
N GLY A 34 -7.07 3.54 15.56
CA GLY A 34 -7.62 4.88 15.31
C GLY A 34 -8.89 5.17 16.12
N LEU A 35 -9.16 4.38 17.16
CA LEU A 35 -10.36 4.46 17.98
C LEU A 35 -9.98 4.80 19.42
N ARG A 36 -10.63 5.84 19.95
CA ARG A 36 -10.55 6.17 21.37
C ARG A 36 -11.75 5.57 22.10
N ALA A 37 -11.79 4.24 22.15
CA ALA A 37 -12.93 3.50 22.66
C ALA A 37 -12.72 3.04 24.11
N LEU A 38 -13.72 3.28 24.97
CA LEU A 38 -13.66 2.96 26.41
C LEU A 38 -13.38 1.47 26.70
N TRP A 39 -13.82 0.57 25.82
CA TRP A 39 -13.58 -0.87 25.98
C TRP A 39 -12.09 -1.24 25.90
N LEU A 40 -11.24 -0.40 25.27
CA LEU A 40 -9.80 -0.65 25.19
C LEU A 40 -9.13 -0.68 26.56
N HIS A 41 -9.68 0.05 27.54
CA HIS A 41 -9.16 0.05 28.91
C HIS A 41 -9.33 -1.31 29.60
N PHE A 42 -10.28 -2.13 29.14
CA PHE A 42 -10.57 -3.44 29.70
C PHE A 42 -9.89 -4.58 28.93
N ALA A 43 -9.32 -4.30 27.76
CA ALA A 43 -8.69 -5.31 26.91
C ALA A 43 -7.28 -5.64 27.39
N ASN A 44 -6.94 -6.93 27.48
CA ASN A 44 -5.58 -7.35 27.79
C ASN A 44 -4.69 -7.30 26.54
N HIS A 45 -3.37 -7.28 26.75
CA HIS A 45 -2.37 -7.19 25.68
C HIS A 45 -2.49 -8.31 24.63
N LEU A 46 -2.84 -9.53 25.05
CA LEU A 46 -3.03 -10.65 24.12
C LEU A 46 -4.24 -10.45 23.21
N GLU A 47 -5.32 -9.88 23.73
CA GLU A 47 -6.53 -9.55 22.99
C GLU A 47 -6.27 -8.41 22.00
N LEU A 48 -5.57 -7.35 22.45
CA LEU A 48 -5.15 -6.24 21.59
C LEU A 48 -4.27 -6.72 20.43
N LYS A 49 -3.31 -7.61 20.69
CA LYS A 49 -2.46 -8.22 19.65
C LYS A 49 -3.28 -9.06 18.68
N ARG A 50 -4.29 -9.79 19.17
CA ARG A 50 -5.19 -10.57 18.32
C ARG A 50 -6.06 -9.67 17.46
N LEU A 51 -6.61 -8.60 18.02
CA LEU A 51 -7.41 -7.59 17.31
C LEU A 51 -6.60 -6.93 16.19
N ALA A 52 -5.34 -6.55 16.44
CA ALA A 52 -4.44 -6.01 15.42
C ALA A 52 -4.31 -6.95 14.21
N LYS A 53 -4.08 -8.25 14.46
CA LYS A 53 -4.01 -9.25 13.40
C LYS A 53 -5.34 -9.42 12.67
N LEU A 54 -6.46 -9.42 13.39
CA LEU A 54 -7.78 -9.53 12.78
C LEU A 54 -8.10 -8.33 11.90
N HIS A 55 -7.79 -7.12 12.35
CA HIS A 55 -8.01 -5.89 11.60
C HIS A 55 -7.30 -5.94 10.24
N VAL A 56 -6.00 -6.24 10.22
CA VAL A 56 -5.24 -6.39 8.96
C VAL A 56 -5.85 -7.45 8.04
N ARG A 57 -6.26 -8.60 8.60
CA ARG A 57 -6.90 -9.67 7.80
C ARG A 57 -8.26 -9.26 7.24
N ILE A 58 -9.04 -8.47 7.99
CA ILE A 58 -10.32 -7.95 7.53
C ILE A 58 -10.09 -6.98 6.37
N GLU A 59 -9.16 -6.05 6.50
CA GLU A 59 -8.86 -5.08 5.43
C GLU A 59 -8.38 -5.76 4.16
N LEU A 60 -7.50 -6.77 4.27
CA LEU A 60 -7.09 -7.56 3.11
C LEU A 60 -8.28 -8.31 2.45
N LYS A 61 -9.18 -8.88 3.26
CA LYS A 61 -10.38 -9.55 2.72
C LYS A 61 -11.33 -8.57 2.04
N LYS A 62 -11.48 -7.35 2.57
CA LYS A 62 -12.28 -6.30 1.94
C LYS A 62 -11.70 -5.91 0.58
N ALA A 63 -10.39 -5.74 0.49
CA ALA A 63 -9.72 -5.46 -0.78
C ALA A 63 -9.96 -6.57 -1.81
N ASN A 64 -9.71 -7.83 -1.44
CA ASN A 64 -9.98 -8.96 -2.33
C ASN A 64 -11.45 -9.04 -2.77
N LEU A 65 -12.39 -8.76 -1.85
CA LEU A 65 -13.81 -8.73 -2.18
C LEU A 65 -14.14 -7.59 -3.17
N ALA A 66 -13.53 -6.42 -3.00
CA ALA A 66 -13.69 -5.30 -3.90
C ALA A 66 -13.22 -5.65 -5.33
N ASP A 67 -12.07 -6.33 -5.46
CA ASP A 67 -11.56 -6.79 -6.75
C ASP A 67 -12.51 -7.78 -7.43
N LEU A 68 -13.04 -8.75 -6.68
CA LEU A 68 -14.03 -9.71 -7.20
C LEU A 68 -15.32 -9.03 -7.66
N ILE A 69 -15.80 -8.04 -6.91
CA ILE A 69 -16.98 -7.23 -7.29
C ILE A 69 -16.69 -6.44 -8.56
N ALA A 70 -15.51 -5.82 -8.67
CA ALA A 70 -15.11 -5.06 -9.84
C ALA A 70 -15.03 -5.93 -11.10
N GLU A 71 -14.44 -7.13 -11.00
CA GLU A 71 -14.36 -8.09 -12.10
C GLU A 71 -15.76 -8.53 -12.55
N ARG A 72 -16.62 -8.90 -11.59
CA ARG A 72 -18.02 -9.24 -11.89
C ARG A 72 -18.72 -8.12 -12.66
N GLN A 73 -18.57 -6.87 -12.22
CA GLN A 73 -19.18 -5.72 -12.88
C GLN A 73 -18.59 -5.50 -14.28
N ALA A 74 -17.27 -5.68 -14.45
CA ALA A 74 -16.62 -5.55 -15.75
C ALA A 74 -17.14 -6.59 -16.76
N ILE A 75 -17.35 -7.84 -16.32
CA ILE A 75 -17.95 -8.90 -17.13
C ILE A 75 -19.39 -8.53 -17.50
N MET A 76 -20.22 -8.14 -16.54
CA MET A 76 -21.60 -7.72 -16.78
C MET A 76 -21.67 -6.58 -17.81
N ASN A 77 -20.85 -5.54 -17.62
CA ASN A 77 -20.77 -4.40 -18.53
C ASN A 77 -20.33 -4.82 -19.95
N ARG A 78 -19.39 -5.77 -20.06
CA ARG A 78 -18.96 -6.33 -21.34
C ARG A 78 -20.11 -7.05 -22.04
N CYS A 79 -20.88 -7.88 -21.32
CA CYS A 79 -22.05 -8.56 -21.84
C CYS A 79 -23.14 -7.58 -22.29
N ILE A 80 -23.44 -6.55 -21.48
CA ILE A 80 -24.41 -5.50 -21.83
C ILE A 80 -23.99 -4.77 -23.11
N ARG A 81 -22.71 -4.40 -23.24
CA ARG A 81 -22.19 -3.77 -24.47
C ARG A 81 -22.32 -4.68 -25.69
N ARG A 82 -22.00 -5.97 -25.57
CA ARG A 82 -22.20 -6.94 -26.66
C ARG A 82 -23.68 -7.02 -27.08
N MET A 83 -24.58 -7.11 -26.11
CA MET A 83 -26.03 -7.10 -26.35
C MET A 83 -26.49 -5.81 -27.05
N ARG A 84 -26.01 -4.63 -26.62
CA ARG A 84 -26.37 -3.34 -27.25
C ARG A 84 -25.91 -3.28 -28.71
N ARG A 85 -24.67 -3.70 -28.98
CA ARG A 85 -24.09 -3.76 -30.33
C ARG A 85 -24.86 -4.72 -31.24
N ALA A 86 -25.23 -5.90 -30.74
CA ALA A 86 -26.05 -6.86 -31.49
C ALA A 86 -27.43 -6.29 -31.85
N LYS A 87 -27.97 -5.37 -31.05
CA LYS A 87 -29.21 -4.64 -31.32
C LYS A 87 -29.03 -3.39 -32.22
N GLY A 88 -27.82 -3.17 -32.77
CA GLY A 88 -27.51 -1.99 -33.60
C GLY A 88 -27.44 -0.68 -32.82
N LYS A 89 -27.39 -0.72 -31.49
CA LYS A 89 -27.32 0.48 -30.63
C LYS A 89 -25.88 0.77 -30.25
N ASN A 90 -25.23 1.69 -30.96
CA ASN A 90 -23.94 2.28 -30.63
C ASN A 90 -24.00 3.80 -30.80
#